data_AF-A0AAN8ZDN2-F1
#
_entry.id   AF-A0AAN8ZDN2-F1
#
_cell.length_a   1.000
_cell.length_b   1.000
_cell.length_c   1.000
_cell.angle_alpha   90.00
_cell.angle_beta   90.00
_cell.angle_gamma   90.00
#
_symmetry.space_group_name_H-M   'P 1'
#
loop_
_entity.id
_entity.type
_entity.pdbx_description
1 polymer ?
#
loop_
_entity_poly.entity_id
_entity_poly.type
_entity_poly.pdbx_seq_one_letter_code
_entity_poly.pdbx_strand_id
1 'polypeptide(L)'
;MASMATVLVKTPNPSHSLAKSINAQLSSNVKFSISLKNPKLNPGKTYQKIRISCGLIEPDGGKLIELFVPEFQKDEKKKEAMLLPRVTLSKIDLEWVHVLSEGWASPLNGFMRESEFLQTLHFNSIRLENGSVVNMSVPIVLTIDDLQKQKIGESTKVALVDSNDNPIAILSNIEIYKHNKEERIARTWGTTAPGLPYVDQAITHSGNWLIGGDLEVIDKIKYYDGLDRFRLSPAELRQEFERRGADAVFAFQLRNPVHNGHALLMTDTRRRLLEMGYQNPILLLHPLGGYTKADDVPLGWRMKQHEKVLEDGVLDPETTVVSIFPSPMHYAGPTEVQWHAKARINAGANFYIVGRDPAGMGHPIEKRDLYDADHGKKVLSMAPGLERLNILPFKVAAYDMTQGKMAFFDPLRPQDFLFISGTKMRTLARNKESPPDGFMCPGGWKVLVEYYDSLVPSGNSKVPEAVAA
;
A
#
# COMPACT_ATOMS: atom_id res chain seq x y z
N MET A 1 -32.72 44.54 -24.42
CA MET A 1 -33.23 45.88 -24.07
C MET A 1 -33.95 45.77 -22.73
N ALA A 2 -33.51 46.58 -21.73
CA ALA A 2 -34.17 47.05 -20.48
C ALA A 2 -35.05 46.07 -19.66
N SER A 3 -35.03 45.98 -18.32
CA SER A 3 -34.52 46.79 -17.19
C SER A 3 -34.59 45.87 -15.94
N MET A 4 -33.50 45.61 -15.20
CA MET A 4 -33.12 46.26 -13.92
C MET A 4 -34.27 46.48 -12.92
N ALA A 5 -34.26 45.71 -11.82
CA ALA A 5 -34.65 46.14 -10.47
C ALA A 5 -34.06 45.19 -9.42
N THR A 6 -33.02 45.67 -8.74
CA THR A 6 -32.28 45.01 -7.66
C THR A 6 -32.81 45.55 -6.33
N VAL A 7 -33.12 44.68 -5.35
CA VAL A 7 -33.37 45.10 -3.96
C VAL A 7 -32.29 44.48 -3.07
N LEU A 8 -31.37 45.33 -2.64
CA LEU A 8 -30.29 45.07 -1.69
C LEU A 8 -30.79 45.38 -0.27
N VAL A 9 -30.74 44.38 0.62
CA VAL A 9 -30.94 44.56 2.06
C VAL A 9 -29.58 44.87 2.70
N LYS A 10 -29.47 46.06 3.30
CA LYS A 10 -28.33 46.51 4.11
C LYS A 10 -28.52 46.05 5.56
N THR A 11 -27.51 45.41 6.15
CA THR A 11 -27.29 45.39 7.60
C THR A 11 -25.83 45.74 7.91
N PRO A 12 -25.53 46.39 9.06
CA PRO A 12 -24.28 47.11 9.26
C PRO A 12 -23.24 46.30 10.05
N ASN A 13 -21.99 46.33 9.57
CA ASN A 13 -20.79 45.96 10.33
C ASN A 13 -20.39 47.07 11.31
N PRO A 14 -19.98 46.76 12.54
CA PRO A 14 -19.13 47.64 13.33
C PRO A 14 -17.66 47.25 13.17
N SER A 15 -16.86 48.22 12.74
CA SER A 15 -15.40 48.21 12.74
C SER A 15 -14.87 48.57 14.12
N HIS A 16 -13.95 47.77 14.66
CA HIS A 16 -13.05 48.20 15.73
C HIS A 16 -11.60 47.84 15.37
N SER A 17 -10.83 48.88 15.05
CA SER A 17 -9.38 48.83 14.93
C SER A 17 -8.75 48.78 16.33
N LEU A 18 -7.95 47.76 16.60
CA LEU A 18 -7.06 47.73 17.76
C LEU A 18 -5.61 47.61 17.26
N ALA A 19 -4.88 48.70 17.43
CA ALA A 19 -3.43 48.75 17.30
C ALA A 19 -2.81 47.80 18.34
N LYS A 20 -1.85 46.97 17.90
CA LYS A 20 -0.90 46.30 18.79
C LYS A 20 0.51 46.56 18.30
N SER A 21 1.25 47.32 19.10
CA SER A 21 2.69 47.46 19.02
C SER A 21 3.34 46.11 19.35
N ILE A 22 4.28 45.66 18.52
CA ILE A 22 5.15 44.54 18.87
C ILE A 22 6.44 45.14 19.41
N ASN A 23 6.56 45.18 20.74
CA ASN A 23 7.83 45.31 21.43
C ASN A 23 8.55 43.97 21.33
N ALA A 24 9.64 43.92 20.57
CA ALA A 24 10.59 42.82 20.59
C ALA A 24 11.50 42.97 21.82
N GLN A 25 11.19 42.27 22.91
CA GLN A 25 12.16 42.01 23.98
C GLN A 25 12.86 40.68 23.67
N LEU A 26 14.04 40.77 23.06
CA LEU A 26 15.04 39.69 23.10
C LEU A 26 15.83 39.82 24.40
N SER A 27 15.64 38.87 25.32
CA SER A 27 16.67 38.55 26.31
C SER A 27 16.42 37.17 26.93
N SER A 28 17.30 36.21 26.64
CA SER A 28 17.95 35.44 27.70
C SER A 28 19.19 34.73 27.16
N ASN A 29 20.25 34.85 27.96
CA ASN A 29 21.63 34.54 27.65
C ASN A 29 21.91 33.04 27.71
N VAL A 30 22.51 32.47 26.66
CA VAL A 30 23.27 31.22 26.77
C VAL A 30 24.75 31.58 26.75
N LYS A 31 25.40 31.46 27.91
CA LYS A 31 26.85 31.62 28.06
C LYS A 31 27.57 30.43 27.43
N PHE A 32 28.24 30.63 26.30
CA PHE A 32 29.27 29.71 25.83
C PHE A 32 30.63 30.12 26.42
N SER A 33 31.28 29.20 27.13
CA SER A 33 32.67 29.35 27.55
C SER A 33 33.58 28.98 26.38
N ILE A 34 34.35 29.96 25.90
CA ILE A 34 35.37 29.74 24.86
C ILE A 34 36.71 29.58 25.56
N SER A 35 37.24 28.36 25.56
CA SER A 35 38.64 28.10 25.90
C SER A 35 39.50 28.28 24.66
N LEU A 36 40.21 29.41 24.56
CA LEU A 36 41.23 29.65 23.53
C LEU A 36 42.47 28.78 23.80
N LYS A 37 42.73 27.80 22.94
CA LYS A 37 44.08 27.23 22.75
C LYS A 37 44.49 27.39 21.28
N ASN A 38 45.67 27.96 21.09
CA ASN A 38 46.30 28.28 19.80
C ASN A 38 46.38 27.08 18.84
N PRO A 39 46.23 27.28 17.51
CA PRO A 39 46.34 26.22 16.53
C PRO A 39 47.80 26.00 16.12
N LYS A 40 48.28 24.76 16.23
CA LYS A 40 49.40 24.28 15.40
C LYS A 40 48.82 23.70 14.11
N LEU A 41 49.29 24.19 12.97
CA LEU A 41 48.97 23.70 11.63
C LEU A 41 49.44 22.23 11.48
N ASN A 42 48.52 21.36 11.07
CA ASN A 42 48.81 20.02 10.54
C ASN A 42 48.28 19.95 9.10
N PRO A 43 49.10 19.60 8.09
CA PRO A 43 48.65 19.43 6.72
C PRO A 43 48.19 17.99 6.52
N GLY A 44 46.88 17.81 6.31
CA GLY A 44 46.31 16.48 6.08
C GLY A 44 44.80 16.49 6.12
N LYS A 45 44.15 17.27 5.23
CA LYS A 45 42.70 17.15 5.02
C LYS A 45 42.44 16.00 4.05
N THR A 46 42.39 14.79 4.57
CA THR A 46 41.60 13.73 3.97
C THR A 46 40.14 14.20 4.01
N TYR A 47 39.50 14.27 2.85
CA TYR A 47 38.05 14.48 2.75
C TYR A 47 37.38 13.32 3.52
N GLN A 48 36.94 13.59 4.75
CA GLN A 48 36.06 12.67 5.46
C GLN A 48 34.76 12.61 4.66
N LYS A 49 34.61 11.55 3.86
CA LYS A 49 33.34 11.14 3.26
C LYS A 49 32.36 11.06 4.43
N ILE A 50 31.39 11.98 4.50
CA ILE A 50 30.34 11.93 5.51
C ILE A 50 29.64 10.59 5.30
N ARG A 51 29.87 9.66 6.22
CA ARG A 51 29.20 8.36 6.21
C ARG A 51 27.79 8.66 6.70
N ILE A 52 26.85 8.83 5.77
CA ILE A 52 25.43 8.90 6.11
C ILE A 52 25.05 7.51 6.61
N SER A 53 25.06 7.30 7.92
CA SER A 53 24.41 6.13 8.53
C SER A 53 22.93 6.46 8.69
N CYS A 54 22.18 6.48 7.59
CA CYS A 54 20.73 6.57 7.68
C CYS A 54 20.21 5.15 7.91
N GLY A 55 19.78 4.86 9.14
CA GLY A 55 19.09 3.61 9.47
C GLY A 55 17.75 3.52 8.74
N LEU A 56 17.14 2.34 8.78
CA LEU A 56 15.79 2.12 8.26
C LEU A 56 14.82 3.14 8.85
N ILE A 57 13.80 3.53 8.08
CA ILE A 57 12.80 4.47 8.57
C ILE A 57 12.05 3.85 9.77
N GLU A 58 11.77 4.62 10.82
CA GLU A 58 11.03 4.09 11.98
C GLU A 58 9.60 3.68 11.58
N PRO A 59 8.97 2.69 12.22
CA PRO A 59 7.54 2.43 12.06
C PRO A 59 6.69 3.60 12.56
N ASP A 60 5.45 3.72 12.07
CA ASP A 60 4.50 4.69 12.60
C ASP A 60 4.23 4.41 14.09
N GLY A 61 4.26 5.46 14.93
CA GLY A 61 4.19 5.33 16.39
C GLY A 61 5.51 4.93 17.06
N GLY A 62 6.60 4.81 16.30
CA GLY A 62 7.96 4.56 16.79
C GLY A 62 8.34 3.08 16.93
N LYS A 63 7.38 2.15 16.83
CA LYS A 63 7.63 0.70 16.85
C LYS A 63 6.56 -0.05 16.06
N LEU A 64 6.93 -1.23 15.55
CA LEU A 64 5.96 -2.16 14.95
C LEU A 64 5.08 -2.73 16.07
N ILE A 65 3.79 -2.84 15.78
CA ILE A 65 2.80 -3.48 16.65
C ILE A 65 2.38 -4.78 15.97
N GLU A 66 3.05 -5.88 16.33
CA GLU A 66 2.60 -7.23 15.97
C GLU A 66 1.53 -7.70 16.96
N LEU A 67 0.52 -8.41 16.45
CA LEU A 67 -0.65 -8.83 17.22
C LEU A 67 -0.71 -10.34 17.44
N PHE A 68 0.43 -11.01 17.31
CA PHE A 68 0.54 -12.44 17.62
C PHE A 68 0.59 -12.67 19.13
N VAL A 69 -0.10 -13.71 19.58
CA VAL A 69 0.06 -14.18 20.96
C VAL A 69 1.45 -14.78 21.15
N PRO A 70 2.06 -14.64 22.35
CA PRO A 70 3.32 -15.32 22.64
C PRO A 70 3.19 -16.84 22.50
N GLU A 71 4.24 -17.52 22.05
CA GLU A 71 4.23 -18.97 21.78
C GLU A 71 3.71 -19.80 22.96
N PHE A 72 4.08 -19.42 24.19
CA PHE A 72 3.69 -20.11 25.42
C PHE A 72 2.19 -19.97 25.78
N GLN A 73 1.46 -19.03 25.16
CA GLN A 73 0.03 -18.80 25.41
C GLN A 73 -0.88 -19.40 24.33
N LYS A 74 -0.33 -19.93 23.23
CA LYS A 74 -1.14 -20.39 22.09
C LYS A 74 -2.14 -21.47 22.46
N ASP A 75 -1.74 -22.48 23.23
CA ASP A 75 -2.64 -23.58 23.61
C ASP A 75 -3.75 -23.11 24.55
N GLU A 76 -3.45 -22.15 25.42
CA GLU A 76 -4.45 -21.50 26.29
C GLU A 76 -5.45 -20.70 25.44
N LYS A 77 -4.95 -19.89 24.50
CA LYS A 77 -5.78 -19.08 23.60
C LYS A 77 -6.65 -19.93 22.67
N LYS A 78 -6.15 -21.08 22.21
CA LYS A 78 -6.96 -22.05 21.46
C LYS A 78 -8.12 -22.58 22.28
N LYS A 79 -7.88 -22.94 23.54
CA LYS A 79 -8.95 -23.39 24.47
C LYS A 79 -9.93 -22.28 24.80
N GLU A 80 -9.45 -21.05 25.03
CA GLU A 80 -10.30 -19.87 25.23
C GLU A 80 -11.22 -19.66 24.03
N ALA A 81 -10.66 -19.66 22.81
CA ALA A 81 -11.42 -19.43 21.58
C ALA A 81 -12.57 -20.43 21.36
N MET A 82 -12.41 -21.70 21.77
CA MET A 82 -13.47 -22.72 21.64
C MET A 82 -14.71 -22.43 22.49
N LEU A 83 -14.60 -21.59 23.52
CA LEU A 83 -15.69 -21.24 24.45
C LEU A 83 -16.41 -19.94 24.07
N LEU A 84 -15.87 -19.18 23.11
CA LEU A 84 -16.39 -17.87 22.73
C LEU A 84 -17.43 -17.96 21.61
N PRO A 85 -18.34 -16.96 21.49
CA PRO A 85 -19.10 -16.77 20.26
C PRO A 85 -18.14 -16.61 19.07
N ARG A 86 -18.51 -17.21 17.94
CA ARG A 86 -17.64 -17.28 16.75
C ARG A 86 -18.09 -16.35 15.63
N VAL A 87 -17.11 -15.78 14.94
CA VAL A 87 -17.27 -15.09 13.66
C VAL A 87 -16.40 -15.81 12.62
N THR A 88 -17.03 -16.37 11.59
CA THR A 88 -16.34 -17.03 10.49
C THR A 88 -15.75 -16.00 9.54
N LEU A 89 -14.46 -16.11 9.29
CA LEU A 89 -13.71 -15.23 8.39
C LEU A 89 -13.92 -15.65 6.93
N SER A 90 -14.15 -14.66 6.06
CA SER A 90 -13.93 -14.85 4.62
C SER A 90 -12.44 -14.88 4.29
N LYS A 91 -12.10 -15.22 3.03
CA LYS A 91 -10.71 -15.16 2.55
C LYS A 91 -10.12 -13.74 2.69
N ILE A 92 -10.90 -12.70 2.38
CA ILE A 92 -10.47 -11.31 2.51
C ILE A 92 -10.31 -10.92 3.98
N ASP A 93 -11.17 -11.40 4.88
CA ASP A 93 -11.03 -11.13 6.31
C ASP A 93 -9.75 -11.77 6.85
N LEU A 94 -9.41 -12.99 6.43
CA LEU A 94 -8.16 -13.66 6.79
C LEU A 94 -6.92 -12.89 6.29
N GLU A 95 -6.98 -12.33 5.08
CA GLU A 95 -5.94 -11.44 4.54
C GLU A 95 -5.80 -10.16 5.38
N TRP A 96 -6.90 -9.58 5.88
CA TRP A 96 -6.83 -8.45 6.81
C TRP A 96 -6.30 -8.83 8.20
N VAL A 97 -6.66 -10.01 8.72
CA VAL A 97 -6.06 -10.54 9.94
C VAL A 97 -4.55 -10.68 9.78
N HIS A 98 -4.08 -11.16 8.63
CA HIS A 98 -2.66 -11.25 8.30
C HIS A 98 -1.98 -9.87 8.23
N VAL A 99 -2.61 -8.89 7.59
CA VAL A 99 -2.11 -7.50 7.55
C VAL A 99 -1.97 -6.93 8.97
N LEU A 100 -2.97 -7.13 9.82
CA LEU A 100 -2.97 -6.65 11.19
C LEU A 100 -1.93 -7.38 12.05
N SER A 101 -1.84 -8.71 11.92
CA SER A 101 -1.00 -9.54 12.80
C SER A 101 0.49 -9.22 12.69
N GLU A 102 0.97 -8.89 11.50
CA GLU A 102 2.37 -8.56 11.24
C GLU A 102 2.69 -7.06 11.40
N GLY A 103 1.70 -6.24 11.78
CA GLY A 103 1.92 -4.81 12.04
C GLY A 103 2.09 -3.94 10.80
N TRP A 104 1.62 -4.36 9.63
CA TRP A 104 1.56 -3.51 8.43
C TRP A 104 0.74 -2.24 8.68
N ALA A 105 -0.29 -2.35 9.50
CA ALA A 105 -1.18 -1.26 9.90
C ALA A 105 -0.80 -0.59 11.23
N SER A 106 0.45 -0.75 11.71
CA SER A 106 0.91 -0.11 12.95
C SER A 106 0.54 1.38 12.97
N PRO A 107 0.00 1.90 14.10
CA PRO A 107 -0.10 1.26 15.42
C PRO A 107 -1.51 0.71 15.76
N LEU A 108 -2.32 0.28 14.79
CA LEU A 108 -3.62 -0.35 15.12
C LEU A 108 -3.45 -1.60 15.99
N ASN A 109 -4.32 -1.76 17.00
CA ASN A 109 -4.33 -2.93 17.90
C ASN A 109 -5.29 -4.04 17.44
N GLY A 110 -5.99 -3.85 16.32
CA GLY A 110 -6.94 -4.81 15.77
C GLY A 110 -7.83 -4.19 14.70
N PHE A 111 -9.01 -4.78 14.48
CA PHE A 111 -10.01 -4.21 13.58
C PHE A 111 -10.53 -2.88 14.15
N MET A 112 -10.69 -1.89 13.27
CA MET A 112 -11.01 -0.53 13.68
C MET A 112 -12.27 -0.44 14.52
N ARG A 113 -12.20 0.30 15.62
CA ARG A 113 -13.36 0.83 16.34
C ARG A 113 -14.03 1.96 15.57
N GLU A 114 -15.22 2.39 16.00
CA GLU A 114 -15.96 3.43 15.28
C GLU A 114 -15.14 4.73 15.15
N SER A 115 -14.42 5.13 16.20
CA SER A 115 -13.57 6.33 16.18
C SER A 115 -12.45 6.25 15.14
N GLU A 116 -11.76 5.10 15.02
CA GLU A 116 -10.67 4.90 14.06
C GLU A 116 -11.22 4.79 12.64
N PHE A 117 -12.38 4.13 12.47
CA PHE A 117 -13.09 4.05 11.20
C PHE A 117 -13.49 5.42 10.68
N LEU A 118 -14.11 6.26 11.52
CA LEU A 118 -14.50 7.62 11.15
C LEU A 118 -13.29 8.50 10.83
N GLN A 119 -12.23 8.43 11.63
CA GLN A 119 -11.00 9.18 11.36
C GLN A 119 -10.36 8.76 10.03
N THR A 120 -10.29 7.46 9.76
CA THR A 120 -9.82 6.91 8.49
C THR A 120 -10.65 7.44 7.32
N LEU A 121 -11.97 7.34 7.43
CA LEU A 121 -12.89 7.66 6.35
C LEU A 121 -12.93 9.15 6.01
N HIS A 122 -12.82 10.02 7.01
CA HIS A 122 -12.90 11.47 6.84
C HIS A 122 -11.55 12.15 6.66
N PHE A 123 -10.49 11.63 7.29
CA PHE A 123 -9.20 12.33 7.43
C PHE A 123 -8.03 11.54 6.88
N ASN A 124 -8.23 10.31 6.41
CA ASN A 124 -7.18 9.43 5.90
C ASN A 124 -6.02 9.26 6.90
N SER A 125 -6.32 9.37 8.19
CA SER A 125 -5.33 9.39 9.26
C SER A 125 -5.96 9.05 10.61
N ILE A 126 -5.12 8.67 11.57
CA ILE A 126 -5.53 8.42 12.97
C ILE A 126 -4.68 9.28 13.89
N ARG A 127 -5.33 9.91 14.87
CA ARG A 127 -4.66 10.64 15.95
C ARG A 127 -4.26 9.69 17.07
N LEU A 128 -2.99 9.72 17.44
CA LEU A 128 -2.43 8.97 18.56
C LEU A 128 -2.65 9.70 19.89
N GLU A 129 -2.48 9.00 21.02
CA GLU A 129 -2.66 9.56 22.38
C GLU A 129 -1.77 10.78 22.67
N ASN A 130 -0.55 10.79 22.10
CA ASN A 130 0.40 11.91 22.22
C ASN A 130 0.02 13.12 21.33
N GLY A 131 -1.13 13.08 20.65
CA GLY A 131 -1.63 14.13 19.76
C GLY A 131 -1.05 14.11 18.35
N SER A 132 -0.03 13.30 18.06
CA SER A 132 0.51 13.11 16.71
C SER A 132 -0.47 12.37 15.81
N VAL A 133 -0.22 12.41 14.50
CA VAL A 133 -1.09 11.82 13.48
C VAL A 133 -0.28 10.85 12.63
N VAL A 134 -0.87 9.69 12.34
CA VAL A 134 -0.32 8.69 11.41
C VAL A 134 -1.25 8.53 10.22
N ASN A 135 -0.69 8.23 9.05
CA ASN A 135 -1.51 7.95 7.88
C ASN A 135 -2.33 6.67 8.07
N MET A 136 -3.59 6.69 7.64
CA MET A 136 -4.48 5.53 7.61
C MET A 136 -5.66 5.82 6.69
N SER A 137 -5.55 5.46 5.41
CA SER A 137 -6.51 5.89 4.38
C SER A 137 -7.58 4.86 4.02
N VAL A 138 -7.42 3.60 4.42
CA VAL A 138 -8.36 2.51 4.09
C VAL A 138 -8.98 1.91 5.35
N PRO A 139 -10.31 1.71 5.39
CA PRO A 139 -10.95 1.03 6.52
C PRO A 139 -10.53 -0.45 6.65
N ILE A 140 -9.88 -0.79 7.75
CA ILE A 140 -9.54 -2.17 8.12
C ILE A 140 -10.55 -2.65 9.17
N VAL A 141 -11.65 -3.23 8.69
CA VAL A 141 -12.84 -3.53 9.50
C VAL A 141 -13.31 -4.96 9.24
N LEU A 142 -13.93 -5.57 10.25
CA LEU A 142 -14.60 -6.87 10.13
C LEU A 142 -16.11 -6.65 10.12
N THR A 143 -16.82 -7.32 9.22
CA THR A 143 -18.28 -7.19 9.07
C THR A 143 -19.01 -8.36 9.72
N ILE A 144 -20.14 -8.11 10.36
CA ILE A 144 -21.05 -9.15 10.88
C ILE A 144 -22.51 -8.85 10.51
N ASP A 145 -23.29 -9.90 10.31
CA ASP A 145 -24.74 -9.79 10.06
C ASP A 145 -25.56 -9.63 11.36
N ASP A 146 -26.86 -9.39 11.21
CA ASP A 146 -27.78 -9.21 12.34
C ASP A 146 -27.86 -10.46 13.25
N LEU A 147 -27.76 -11.65 12.66
CA LEU A 147 -27.83 -12.92 13.39
C LEU A 147 -26.55 -13.15 14.21
N GLN A 148 -25.38 -12.87 13.63
CA GLN A 148 -24.09 -12.90 14.31
C GLN A 148 -24.05 -11.90 15.46
N LYS A 149 -24.49 -10.66 15.22
CA LYS A 149 -24.62 -9.65 16.28
C LYS A 149 -25.49 -10.15 17.44
N GLN A 150 -26.65 -10.74 17.13
CA GLN A 150 -27.54 -11.30 18.16
C GLN A 150 -26.88 -12.46 18.93
N LYS A 151 -26.16 -13.35 18.23
CA LYS A 151 -25.44 -14.48 18.85
C LYS A 151 -24.30 -14.04 19.75
N ILE A 152 -23.61 -12.95 19.39
CA ILE A 152 -22.55 -12.36 20.22
C ILE A 152 -23.14 -11.80 21.52
N GLY A 153 -24.32 -11.17 21.44
CA GLY A 153 -25.06 -10.69 22.61
C GLY A 153 -24.24 -9.70 23.44
N GLU A 154 -24.08 -9.98 24.73
CA GLU A 154 -23.33 -9.16 25.68
C GLU A 154 -21.87 -9.60 25.85
N SER A 155 -21.39 -10.55 25.04
CA SER A 155 -20.00 -11.00 25.12
C SER A 155 -19.04 -9.85 24.80
N THR A 156 -17.95 -9.76 25.57
CA THR A 156 -16.87 -8.78 25.34
C THR A 156 -15.78 -9.33 24.44
N LYS A 157 -15.84 -10.62 24.07
CA LYS A 157 -14.88 -11.29 23.20
C LYS A 157 -15.56 -12.20 22.17
N VAL A 158 -14.93 -12.36 21.02
CA VAL A 158 -15.32 -13.36 20.00
C VAL A 158 -14.10 -14.11 19.49
N ALA A 159 -14.30 -15.36 19.11
CA ALA A 159 -13.31 -16.11 18.34
C ALA A 159 -13.50 -15.86 16.84
N LEU A 160 -12.40 -15.59 16.14
CA LEU A 160 -12.35 -15.52 14.69
C LEU A 160 -11.89 -16.88 14.16
N VAL A 161 -12.71 -17.51 13.33
CA VAL A 161 -12.48 -18.88 12.84
C VAL A 161 -12.40 -18.94 11.32
N ASP A 162 -11.66 -19.90 10.78
CA ASP A 162 -11.66 -20.19 9.35
C ASP A 162 -12.95 -20.92 8.91
N SER A 163 -13.03 -21.30 7.63
CA SER A 163 -14.17 -22.03 7.07
C SER A 163 -14.35 -23.45 7.63
N ASN A 164 -13.35 -23.99 8.33
CA ASN A 164 -13.36 -25.30 8.97
C ASN A 164 -13.54 -25.20 10.49
N ASP A 165 -13.99 -24.04 11.01
CA ASP A 165 -14.14 -23.73 12.44
C ASP A 165 -12.81 -23.79 13.23
N ASN A 166 -11.64 -23.73 12.58
CA ASN A 166 -10.37 -23.64 13.30
C ASN A 166 -10.18 -22.23 13.87
N PRO A 167 -9.80 -22.07 15.15
CA PRO A 167 -9.56 -20.77 15.74
C PRO A 167 -8.30 -20.12 15.19
N ILE A 168 -8.45 -18.92 14.61
CA ILE A 168 -7.37 -18.12 14.03
C ILE A 168 -6.94 -17.01 14.98
N ALA A 169 -7.91 -16.32 15.59
CA ALA A 169 -7.66 -15.19 16.47
C ALA A 169 -8.79 -15.02 17.49
N ILE A 170 -8.54 -14.20 18.51
CA ILE A 170 -9.55 -13.68 19.44
C ILE A 170 -9.63 -12.18 19.24
N LEU A 171 -10.85 -11.64 19.16
CA LEU A 171 -11.10 -10.20 19.18
C LEU A 171 -11.72 -9.85 20.54
N SER A 172 -11.00 -9.06 21.33
CA SER A 172 -11.34 -8.69 22.70
C SER A 172 -11.84 -7.24 22.80
N ASN A 173 -12.50 -6.92 23.91
CA ASN A 173 -13.07 -5.60 24.20
C ASN A 173 -13.93 -5.08 23.04
N ILE A 174 -14.75 -5.93 22.45
CA ILE A 174 -15.38 -5.63 21.16
C ILE A 174 -16.32 -4.42 21.21
N GLU A 175 -16.44 -3.74 20.07
CA GLU A 175 -17.41 -2.67 19.84
C GLU A 175 -18.12 -2.94 18.51
N ILE A 176 -19.45 -3.05 18.55
CA ILE A 176 -20.28 -3.31 17.36
C ILE A 176 -21.03 -2.03 16.97
N TYR A 177 -20.77 -1.52 15.76
CA TYR A 177 -21.33 -0.27 15.25
C TYR A 177 -21.84 -0.42 13.81
N LYS A 178 -22.56 0.58 13.30
CA LYS A 178 -23.26 0.46 12.00
C LYS A 178 -22.30 0.47 10.82
N HIS A 179 -22.57 -0.40 9.84
CA HIS A 179 -21.90 -0.39 8.56
C HIS A 179 -22.69 0.46 7.55
N ASN A 180 -22.47 1.78 7.53
CA ASN A 180 -23.05 2.67 6.53
C ASN A 180 -22.37 2.45 5.17
N LYS A 181 -22.73 1.37 4.47
CA LYS A 181 -22.04 0.87 3.27
C LYS A 181 -21.88 1.92 2.17
N GLU A 182 -22.96 2.60 1.80
CA GLU A 182 -22.94 3.61 0.73
C GLU A 182 -21.96 4.74 1.06
N GLU A 183 -21.99 5.25 2.29
CA GLU A 183 -21.07 6.30 2.74
C GLU A 183 -19.61 5.80 2.74
N ARG A 184 -19.36 4.59 3.26
CA ARG A 184 -18.04 3.96 3.25
C ARG A 184 -17.49 3.88 1.82
N ILE A 185 -18.31 3.39 0.88
CA ILE A 185 -17.95 3.22 -0.52
C ILE A 185 -17.67 4.59 -1.16
N ALA A 186 -18.59 5.54 -1.00
CA ALA A 186 -18.47 6.89 -1.56
C ALA A 186 -17.18 7.60 -1.12
N ARG A 187 -16.84 7.53 0.17
CA ARG A 187 -15.67 8.23 0.72
C ARG A 187 -14.35 7.53 0.43
N THR A 188 -14.35 6.20 0.30
CA THR A 188 -13.12 5.44 0.01
C THR A 188 -12.78 5.46 -1.48
N TRP A 189 -13.76 5.26 -2.37
CA TRP A 189 -13.56 5.19 -3.84
C TRP A 189 -13.93 6.46 -4.59
N GLY A 190 -14.58 7.44 -3.97
CA GLY A 190 -15.05 8.65 -4.67
C GLY A 190 -16.24 8.41 -5.61
N THR A 191 -16.88 7.25 -5.53
CA THR A 191 -18.05 6.84 -6.32
C THR A 191 -18.80 5.73 -5.58
N THR A 192 -20.07 5.51 -5.93
CA THR A 192 -20.89 4.36 -5.49
C THR A 192 -21.36 3.51 -6.66
N ALA A 193 -20.71 3.65 -7.82
CA ALA A 193 -21.06 2.89 -9.02
C ALA A 193 -21.00 1.37 -8.76
N PRO A 194 -21.98 0.59 -9.25
CA PRO A 194 -21.88 -0.88 -9.21
C PRO A 194 -20.74 -1.38 -10.10
N GLY A 195 -20.24 -2.59 -9.84
CA GLY A 195 -19.15 -3.20 -10.61
C GLY A 195 -17.75 -2.85 -10.10
N LEU A 196 -17.64 -2.20 -8.94
CA LEU A 196 -16.37 -2.00 -8.26
C LEU A 196 -15.95 -3.33 -7.60
N PRO A 197 -14.86 -3.98 -8.05
CA PRO A 197 -14.61 -5.39 -7.76
C PRO A 197 -14.46 -5.70 -6.27
N TYR A 198 -13.74 -4.86 -5.52
CA TYR A 198 -13.60 -5.03 -4.08
C TYR A 198 -14.91 -4.76 -3.34
N VAL A 199 -15.67 -3.75 -3.77
CA VAL A 199 -16.96 -3.40 -3.16
C VAL A 199 -17.95 -4.56 -3.33
N ASP A 200 -18.05 -5.11 -4.53
CA ASP A 200 -18.93 -6.24 -4.83
C ASP A 200 -18.53 -7.48 -4.03
N GLN A 201 -17.23 -7.75 -3.92
CA GLN A 201 -16.72 -8.93 -3.23
C GLN A 201 -16.82 -8.85 -1.69
N ALA A 202 -16.59 -7.68 -1.10
CA ALA A 202 -16.37 -7.54 0.34
C ALA A 202 -17.34 -6.60 1.07
N ILE A 203 -18.15 -5.80 0.36
CA ILE A 203 -19.01 -4.77 0.99
C ILE A 203 -20.48 -4.96 0.64
N THR A 204 -20.83 -5.09 -0.64
CA THR A 204 -22.21 -5.10 -1.13
C THR A 204 -23.08 -6.10 -0.36
N HIS A 205 -22.61 -7.35 -0.27
CA HIS A 205 -23.33 -8.46 0.40
C HIS A 205 -22.88 -8.71 1.84
N SER A 206 -21.98 -7.89 2.39
CA SER A 206 -21.50 -8.03 3.77
C SER A 206 -22.60 -7.72 4.79
N GLY A 207 -22.34 -7.97 6.07
CA GLY A 207 -23.25 -7.60 7.15
C GLY A 207 -23.46 -6.08 7.32
N ASN A 208 -24.53 -5.72 8.03
CA ASN A 208 -24.90 -4.33 8.31
C ASN A 208 -24.18 -3.74 9.53
N TRP A 209 -23.30 -4.51 10.17
CA TRP A 209 -22.53 -4.11 11.34
C TRP A 209 -21.05 -4.32 11.09
N LEU A 210 -20.27 -3.44 11.71
CA LEU A 210 -18.83 -3.58 11.86
C LEU A 210 -18.53 -3.96 13.31
N ILE A 211 -17.48 -4.75 13.51
CA ILE A 211 -16.98 -5.13 14.83
C ILE A 211 -15.50 -4.76 14.94
N GLY A 212 -15.20 -3.84 15.84
CA GLY A 212 -13.83 -3.42 16.19
C GLY A 212 -13.40 -4.00 17.54
N GLY A 213 -12.10 -4.07 17.79
CA GLY A 213 -11.57 -4.61 19.04
C GLY A 213 -10.08 -4.84 19.05
N ASP A 214 -9.57 -5.32 20.18
CA ASP A 214 -8.16 -5.68 20.34
C ASP A 214 -7.95 -7.11 19.83
N LEU A 215 -7.10 -7.27 18.81
CA LEU A 215 -6.91 -8.54 18.11
C LEU A 215 -5.72 -9.30 18.70
N GLU A 216 -5.93 -10.58 18.99
CA GLU A 216 -4.91 -11.53 19.43
C GLU A 216 -4.87 -12.71 18.44
N VAL A 217 -3.87 -12.74 17.56
CA VAL A 217 -3.73 -13.77 16.52
C VAL A 217 -2.94 -14.95 17.05
N ILE A 218 -3.52 -16.15 16.95
CA ILE A 218 -3.01 -17.35 17.61
C ILE A 218 -1.77 -17.89 16.88
N ASP A 219 -1.89 -18.10 15.57
CA ASP A 219 -0.84 -18.68 14.75
C ASP A 219 -0.47 -17.76 13.59
N LYS A 220 0.79 -17.83 13.14
CA LYS A 220 1.22 -17.14 11.91
C LYS A 220 0.36 -17.61 10.73
N ILE A 221 -0.15 -16.66 9.96
CA ILE A 221 -1.00 -16.96 8.81
C ILE A 221 -0.15 -17.58 7.70
N LYS A 222 -0.61 -18.72 7.17
CA LYS A 222 0.01 -19.43 6.04
C LYS A 222 -1.06 -19.81 5.04
N TYR A 223 -0.72 -19.75 3.75
CA TYR A 223 -1.63 -20.07 2.67
C TYR A 223 -1.36 -21.44 2.04
N TYR A 224 -0.17 -22.01 2.28
CA TYR A 224 0.23 -23.33 1.76
C TYR A 224 0.14 -23.45 0.23
N ASP A 225 0.31 -22.33 -0.47
CA ASP A 225 0.23 -22.19 -1.94
C ASP A 225 1.60 -22.26 -2.63
N GLY A 226 2.65 -22.62 -1.87
CA GLY A 226 4.05 -22.63 -2.33
C GLY A 226 4.73 -21.25 -2.36
N LEU A 227 4.03 -20.18 -1.94
CA LEU A 227 4.56 -18.81 -1.95
C LEU A 227 4.80 -18.23 -0.55
N ASP A 228 4.51 -18.97 0.53
CA ASP A 228 4.68 -18.48 1.91
C ASP A 228 6.12 -18.02 2.21
N ARG A 229 7.12 -18.63 1.55
CA ARG A 229 8.53 -18.20 1.67
C ARG A 229 8.79 -16.76 1.22
N PHE A 230 7.90 -16.19 0.42
CA PHE A 230 7.98 -14.81 -0.05
C PHE A 230 7.12 -13.86 0.80
N ARG A 231 6.31 -14.35 1.75
CA ARG A 231 5.47 -13.51 2.61
C ARG A 231 6.27 -13.13 3.85
N LEU A 232 7.23 -12.21 3.67
CA LEU A 232 8.03 -11.68 4.78
C LEU A 232 7.25 -10.58 5.49
N SER A 233 7.13 -10.71 6.81
CA SER A 233 6.58 -9.68 7.69
C SER A 233 7.42 -8.38 7.64
N PRO A 234 6.88 -7.23 8.08
CA PRO A 234 7.64 -6.00 8.24
C PRO A 234 8.89 -6.18 9.11
N ALA A 235 8.82 -7.00 10.16
CA ALA A 235 9.96 -7.29 11.03
C ALA A 235 11.05 -8.09 10.29
N GLU A 236 10.67 -9.14 9.55
CA GLU A 236 11.61 -9.94 8.74
C GLU A 236 12.23 -9.13 7.59
N LEU A 237 11.45 -8.25 6.95
CA LEU A 237 11.96 -7.33 5.93
C LEU A 237 13.02 -6.38 6.49
N ARG A 238 12.76 -5.77 7.66
CA ARG A 238 13.74 -4.89 8.33
C ARG A 238 15.03 -5.63 8.65
N GLN A 239 14.93 -6.85 9.20
CA GLN A 239 16.09 -7.70 9.46
C GLN A 239 16.87 -8.01 8.18
N GLU A 240 16.18 -8.29 7.07
CA GLU A 240 16.82 -8.55 5.78
C GLU A 240 17.56 -7.32 5.23
N PHE A 241 16.99 -6.12 5.36
CA PHE A 241 17.66 -4.89 4.95
C PHE A 241 18.88 -4.57 5.81
N GLU A 242 18.79 -4.77 7.13
CA GLU A 242 19.93 -4.63 8.04
C GLU A 242 21.03 -5.65 7.73
N ARG A 243 20.66 -6.92 7.49
CA ARG A 243 21.60 -7.98 7.12
C ARG A 243 22.34 -7.66 5.82
N ARG A 244 21.67 -7.03 4.85
CA ARG A 244 22.29 -6.55 3.60
C ARG A 244 23.09 -5.26 3.77
N GLY A 245 23.08 -4.63 4.94
CA GLY A 245 23.73 -3.34 5.17
C GLY A 245 23.16 -2.23 4.30
N ALA A 246 21.84 -2.24 4.08
CA ALA A 246 21.16 -1.23 3.27
C ALA A 246 21.27 0.15 3.95
N ASP A 247 21.67 1.17 3.20
CA ASP A 247 21.66 2.58 3.65
C ASP A 247 20.50 3.38 3.03
N ALA A 248 19.80 2.78 2.07
CA ALA A 248 18.49 3.19 1.58
C ALA A 248 17.69 1.98 1.13
N VAL A 249 16.37 2.04 1.32
CA VAL A 249 15.41 1.04 0.83
C VAL A 249 14.33 1.78 0.04
N PHE A 250 14.21 1.44 -1.24
CA PHE A 250 13.21 2.02 -2.12
C PHE A 250 12.18 0.97 -2.52
N ALA A 251 10.91 1.24 -2.24
CA ALA A 251 9.83 0.31 -2.48
C ALA A 251 9.17 0.53 -3.84
N PHE A 252 8.88 -0.58 -4.52
CA PHE A 252 8.05 -0.61 -5.73
C PHE A 252 6.83 -1.51 -5.50
N GLN A 253 5.68 -0.89 -5.26
CA GLN A 253 4.38 -1.54 -5.20
C GLN A 253 3.94 -1.93 -6.61
N LEU A 254 3.42 -3.15 -6.77
CA LEU A 254 2.84 -3.60 -8.03
C LEU A 254 1.77 -4.69 -7.82
N ARG A 255 0.82 -4.74 -8.76
CA ARG A 255 -0.16 -5.83 -8.89
C ARG A 255 -0.12 -6.50 -10.27
N ASN A 256 0.72 -5.99 -11.17
CA ASN A 256 0.80 -6.38 -12.58
C ASN A 256 2.16 -7.02 -12.88
N PRO A 257 2.29 -7.78 -13.98
CA PRO A 257 3.59 -8.19 -14.52
C PRO A 257 4.57 -7.01 -14.68
N VAL A 258 5.85 -7.26 -14.46
CA VAL A 258 6.91 -6.25 -14.63
C VAL A 258 7.31 -6.19 -16.10
N HIS A 259 7.05 -5.06 -16.75
CA HIS A 259 7.62 -4.70 -18.05
C HIS A 259 8.77 -3.70 -17.86
N ASN A 260 9.54 -3.44 -18.92
CA ASN A 260 10.76 -2.62 -18.83
C ASN A 260 10.48 -1.14 -18.51
N GLY A 261 9.22 -0.70 -18.57
CA GLY A 261 8.81 0.61 -18.08
C GLY A 261 8.86 0.69 -16.55
N HIS A 262 8.36 -0.35 -15.86
CA HIS A 262 8.53 -0.49 -14.41
C HIS A 262 10.03 -0.62 -14.06
N ALA A 263 10.78 -1.42 -14.82
CA ALA A 263 12.22 -1.57 -14.63
C ALA A 263 12.97 -0.24 -14.80
N LEU A 264 12.58 0.60 -15.76
CA LEU A 264 13.14 1.94 -15.94
C LEU A 264 12.95 2.79 -14.67
N LEU A 265 11.76 2.77 -14.07
CA LEU A 265 11.50 3.51 -12.82
C LEU A 265 12.39 3.01 -11.68
N MET A 266 12.53 1.69 -11.54
CA MET A 266 13.34 1.07 -10.48
C MET A 266 14.84 1.32 -10.66
N THR A 267 15.35 1.14 -11.88
CA THR A 267 16.77 1.35 -12.21
C THR A 267 17.16 2.83 -12.18
N ASP A 268 16.31 3.73 -12.66
CA ASP A 268 16.52 5.19 -12.56
C ASP A 268 16.49 5.66 -11.10
N THR A 269 15.61 5.09 -10.26
CA THR A 269 15.60 5.34 -8.81
C THR A 269 16.93 4.93 -8.17
N ARG A 270 17.40 3.70 -8.43
CA ARG A 270 18.71 3.25 -7.94
C ARG A 270 19.82 4.22 -8.35
N ARG A 271 19.86 4.63 -9.62
CA ARG A 271 20.85 5.58 -10.13
C ARG A 271 20.81 6.90 -9.36
N ARG A 272 19.63 7.49 -9.18
CA ARG A 272 19.45 8.74 -8.41
C ARG A 272 19.92 8.60 -6.96
N LEU A 273 19.62 7.47 -6.31
CA LEU A 273 20.08 7.24 -4.93
C LEU A 273 21.60 7.14 -4.84
N LEU A 274 22.26 6.48 -5.80
CA LEU A 274 23.72 6.45 -5.88
C LEU A 274 24.30 7.87 -6.12
N GLU A 275 23.68 8.66 -7.00
CA GLU A 275 24.05 10.07 -7.25
C GLU A 275 23.86 10.96 -6.01
N MET A 276 22.85 10.67 -5.17
CA MET A 276 22.61 11.33 -3.89
C MET A 276 23.64 10.94 -2.80
N GLY A 277 24.46 9.93 -3.05
CA GLY A 277 25.54 9.51 -2.16
C GLY A 277 25.26 8.25 -1.33
N TYR A 278 24.08 7.63 -1.46
CA TYR A 278 23.87 6.29 -0.92
C TYR A 278 24.82 5.30 -1.58
N GLN A 279 25.36 4.36 -0.81
CA GLN A 279 26.36 3.38 -1.26
C GLN A 279 25.74 2.01 -1.51
N ASN A 280 24.65 1.68 -0.82
CA ASN A 280 23.98 0.38 -0.92
C ASN A 280 22.44 0.50 -0.87
N PRO A 281 21.83 1.20 -1.85
CA PRO A 281 20.38 1.24 -1.96
C PRO A 281 19.85 -0.16 -2.30
N ILE A 282 18.78 -0.63 -1.64
CA ILE A 282 18.15 -1.92 -1.88
C ILE A 282 16.72 -1.71 -2.41
N LEU A 283 16.40 -2.37 -3.52
CA LEU A 283 15.04 -2.40 -4.06
C LEU A 283 14.20 -3.38 -3.24
N LEU A 284 13.04 -2.93 -2.75
CA LEU A 284 11.96 -3.80 -2.31
C LEU A 284 10.95 -3.93 -3.45
N LEU A 285 11.07 -4.99 -4.25
CA LEU A 285 10.10 -5.36 -5.28
C LEU A 285 8.95 -6.09 -4.61
N HIS A 286 7.79 -5.44 -4.51
CA HIS A 286 6.80 -5.81 -3.50
C HIS A 286 5.41 -6.08 -4.10
N PRO A 287 5.24 -7.19 -4.85
CA PRO A 287 3.95 -7.56 -5.41
C PRO A 287 2.88 -7.71 -4.32
N LEU A 288 1.70 -7.14 -4.55
CA LEU A 288 0.52 -7.41 -3.74
C LEU A 288 0.02 -8.84 -3.97
N GLY A 289 -0.33 -9.54 -2.89
CA GLY A 289 -0.73 -10.95 -2.91
C GLY A 289 -2.03 -11.29 -2.20
N GLY A 290 -2.75 -10.33 -1.62
CA GLY A 290 -4.15 -10.53 -1.24
C GLY A 290 -5.08 -10.53 -2.45
N TYR A 291 -6.38 -10.35 -2.21
CA TYR A 291 -7.41 -10.28 -3.23
C TYR A 291 -7.05 -9.31 -4.36
N THR A 292 -7.23 -9.77 -5.60
CA THR A 292 -7.19 -8.98 -6.84
C THR A 292 -8.39 -9.34 -7.70
N LYS A 293 -8.87 -8.39 -8.51
CA LYS A 293 -10.01 -8.60 -9.42
C LYS A 293 -9.72 -9.68 -10.46
N ALA A 294 -10.77 -10.34 -10.94
CA ALA A 294 -10.67 -11.59 -11.71
C ALA A 294 -9.89 -11.50 -13.04
N ASP A 295 -9.83 -10.32 -13.66
CA ASP A 295 -9.10 -10.14 -14.92
C ASP A 295 -7.63 -9.76 -14.72
N ASP A 296 -7.14 -9.55 -13.49
CA ASP A 296 -5.70 -9.38 -13.22
C ASP A 296 -4.95 -10.73 -13.32
N VAL A 297 -3.64 -10.69 -13.59
CA VAL A 297 -2.82 -11.91 -13.66
C VAL A 297 -2.67 -12.49 -12.24
N PRO A 298 -2.98 -13.79 -12.01
CA PRO A 298 -2.90 -14.40 -10.69
C PRO A 298 -1.49 -14.32 -10.07
N LEU A 299 -1.43 -14.27 -8.74
CA LEU A 299 -0.19 -14.10 -7.98
C LEU A 299 0.90 -15.10 -8.36
N GLY A 300 0.59 -16.41 -8.43
CA GLY A 300 1.57 -17.43 -8.79
C GLY A 300 2.21 -17.22 -10.17
N TRP A 301 1.45 -16.72 -11.15
CA TRP A 301 1.98 -16.37 -12.48
C TRP A 301 2.81 -15.09 -12.46
N ARG A 302 2.40 -14.09 -11.67
CA ARG A 302 3.20 -12.86 -11.47
C ARG A 302 4.54 -13.17 -10.81
N MET A 303 4.58 -14.00 -9.78
CA MET A 303 5.82 -14.38 -9.10
C MET A 303 6.79 -15.08 -10.06
N LYS A 304 6.31 -16.07 -10.83
CA LYS A 304 7.11 -16.71 -11.90
C LYS A 304 7.64 -15.70 -12.91
N GLN A 305 6.81 -14.73 -13.29
CA GLN A 305 7.21 -13.68 -14.24
C GLN A 305 8.28 -12.75 -13.65
N HIS A 306 8.17 -12.39 -12.36
CA HIS A 306 9.14 -11.55 -11.67
C HIS A 306 10.47 -12.27 -11.45
N GLU A 307 10.45 -13.58 -11.12
CA GLU A 307 11.66 -14.42 -11.07
C GLU A 307 12.40 -14.37 -12.41
N LYS A 308 11.70 -14.47 -13.56
CA LYS A 308 12.32 -14.35 -14.89
C LYS A 308 12.89 -12.97 -15.18
N VAL A 309 12.28 -11.89 -14.68
CA VAL A 309 12.82 -10.52 -14.82
C VAL A 309 14.16 -10.37 -14.09
N LEU A 310 14.31 -11.04 -12.94
CA LEU A 310 15.55 -11.08 -12.17
C LEU A 310 16.60 -11.99 -12.83
N GLU A 311 16.20 -13.18 -13.28
CA GLU A 311 17.09 -14.11 -13.99
C GLU A 311 17.64 -13.51 -15.30
N ASP A 312 16.82 -12.76 -16.04
CA ASP A 312 17.22 -12.09 -17.28
C ASP A 312 18.10 -10.84 -17.02
N GLY A 313 18.35 -10.48 -15.75
CA GLY A 313 19.21 -9.35 -15.37
C GLY A 313 18.61 -7.97 -15.62
N VAL A 314 17.30 -7.88 -15.87
CA VAL A 314 16.60 -6.58 -16.00
C VAL A 314 16.57 -5.84 -14.65
N LEU A 315 16.43 -6.60 -13.57
CA LEU A 315 16.67 -6.15 -12.21
C LEU A 315 17.79 -7.00 -11.61
N ASP A 316 18.66 -6.36 -10.83
CA ASP A 316 19.78 -7.02 -10.18
C ASP A 316 19.31 -7.80 -8.93
N PRO A 317 19.46 -9.13 -8.87
CA PRO A 317 19.04 -9.95 -7.72
C PRO A 317 19.80 -9.64 -6.43
N GLU A 318 21.07 -9.23 -6.51
CA GLU A 318 21.90 -8.97 -5.32
C GLU A 318 21.39 -7.74 -4.55
N THR A 319 20.84 -6.78 -5.28
CA THR A 319 20.36 -5.52 -4.73
C THR A 319 18.83 -5.39 -4.74
N THR A 320 18.14 -6.54 -4.87
CA THR A 320 16.68 -6.64 -4.83
C THR A 320 16.23 -7.65 -3.77
N VAL A 321 15.23 -7.26 -2.98
CA VAL A 321 14.44 -8.13 -2.12
C VAL A 321 13.05 -8.26 -2.75
N VAL A 322 12.64 -9.49 -3.06
CA VAL A 322 11.29 -9.81 -3.53
C VAL A 322 10.47 -10.33 -2.36
N SER A 323 9.36 -9.66 -2.05
CA SER A 323 8.43 -10.08 -1.00
C SER A 323 6.99 -9.83 -1.42
N ILE A 324 6.05 -10.59 -0.88
CA ILE A 324 4.62 -10.49 -1.15
C ILE A 324 3.96 -9.66 -0.05
N PHE A 325 3.30 -8.57 -0.44
CA PHE A 325 2.50 -7.75 0.46
C PHE A 325 1.10 -8.38 0.64
N PRO A 326 0.69 -8.76 1.86
CA PRO A 326 -0.51 -9.60 2.05
C PRO A 326 -1.85 -8.88 1.91
N SER A 327 -1.85 -7.54 1.78
CA SER A 327 -3.09 -6.76 1.71
C SER A 327 -3.97 -7.13 0.51
N PRO A 328 -5.30 -7.15 0.70
CA PRO A 328 -6.26 -7.05 -0.41
C PRO A 328 -6.07 -5.76 -1.22
N MET A 329 -6.34 -5.81 -2.53
CA MET A 329 -6.35 -4.65 -3.42
C MET A 329 -7.76 -4.04 -3.51
N HIS A 330 -7.90 -2.76 -3.19
CA HIS A 330 -9.19 -2.06 -3.23
C HIS A 330 -9.52 -1.48 -4.61
N TYR A 331 -8.50 -1.14 -5.39
CA TYR A 331 -8.60 -0.31 -6.58
C TYR A 331 -9.15 1.10 -6.25
N ALA A 332 -8.73 1.66 -5.12
CA ALA A 332 -9.19 2.95 -4.59
C ALA A 332 -8.23 4.13 -4.89
N GLY A 333 -7.34 3.98 -5.87
CA GLY A 333 -6.58 5.08 -6.45
C GLY A 333 -5.80 5.93 -5.44
N PRO A 334 -5.99 7.28 -5.42
CA PRO A 334 -5.31 8.17 -4.48
C PRO A 334 -5.57 7.90 -2.99
N THR A 335 -6.69 7.29 -2.64
CA THR A 335 -6.96 6.85 -1.26
C THR A 335 -6.06 5.66 -0.92
N GLU A 336 -6.02 4.64 -1.78
CA GLU A 336 -5.28 3.40 -1.52
C GLU A 336 -3.77 3.53 -1.67
N VAL A 337 -3.26 4.42 -2.54
CA VAL A 337 -1.80 4.59 -2.69
C VAL A 337 -1.14 5.10 -1.40
N GLN A 338 -1.88 5.84 -0.56
CA GLN A 338 -1.42 6.23 0.77
C GLN A 338 -1.22 4.99 1.67
N TRP A 339 -2.18 4.06 1.68
CA TRP A 339 -2.05 2.78 2.38
C TRP A 339 -0.85 1.97 1.88
N HIS A 340 -0.66 1.87 0.56
CA HIS A 340 0.48 1.15 -0.02
C HIS A 340 1.82 1.75 0.39
N ALA A 341 1.90 3.07 0.56
CA ALA A 341 3.10 3.77 1.02
C ALA A 341 3.31 3.61 2.53
N LYS A 342 2.27 3.84 3.34
CA LYS A 342 2.30 3.67 4.80
C LYS A 342 2.73 2.26 5.21
N ALA A 343 2.20 1.22 4.57
CA ALA A 343 2.62 -0.16 4.82
C ALA A 343 4.12 -0.37 4.59
N ARG A 344 4.72 0.35 3.62
CA ARG A 344 6.15 0.25 3.28
C ARG A 344 7.03 1.08 4.19
N ILE A 345 6.52 2.17 4.75
CA ILE A 345 7.14 2.82 5.92
C ILE A 345 7.30 1.82 7.05
N ASN A 346 6.22 1.11 7.41
CA ASN A 346 6.26 0.12 8.48
C ASN A 346 7.23 -1.04 8.16
N ALA A 347 7.41 -1.41 6.90
CA ALA A 347 8.42 -2.37 6.47
C ALA A 347 9.88 -1.84 6.40
N GLY A 348 10.12 -0.54 6.61
CA GLY A 348 11.47 0.04 6.66
C GLY A 348 11.91 0.78 5.39
N ALA A 349 11.04 0.95 4.39
CA ALA A 349 11.35 1.71 3.19
C ALA A 349 11.37 3.22 3.46
N ASN A 350 12.47 3.88 3.14
CA ASN A 350 12.62 5.34 3.25
C ASN A 350 12.34 6.09 1.93
N PHE A 351 12.26 5.37 0.81
CA PHE A 351 11.83 5.89 -0.49
C PHE A 351 10.67 5.09 -1.06
N TYR A 352 9.74 5.77 -1.73
CA TYR A 352 8.59 5.13 -2.36
C TYR A 352 8.40 5.61 -3.79
N ILE A 353 8.48 4.68 -4.73
CA ILE A 353 8.28 4.96 -6.15
C ILE A 353 6.78 5.03 -6.44
N VAL A 354 6.35 6.12 -7.10
CA VAL A 354 4.97 6.29 -7.53
C VAL A 354 4.90 6.77 -8.97
N GLY A 355 4.15 6.03 -9.79
CA GLY A 355 3.93 6.31 -11.21
C GLY A 355 2.61 7.04 -11.49
N ARG A 356 2.13 6.86 -12.73
CA ARG A 356 0.80 7.30 -13.18
C ARG A 356 -0.28 6.36 -12.64
N ASP A 357 -1.42 6.94 -12.24
CA ASP A 357 -2.66 6.22 -11.85
C ASP A 357 -2.41 5.06 -10.87
N PRO A 358 -1.67 5.29 -9.77
CA PRO A 358 -1.37 4.23 -8.81
C PRO A 358 -2.68 3.76 -8.17
N ALA A 359 -2.82 2.44 -8.03
CA ALA A 359 -4.02 1.79 -7.53
C ALA A 359 -5.33 2.11 -8.29
N GLY A 360 -5.24 2.69 -9.50
CA GLY A 360 -6.38 2.95 -10.34
C GLY A 360 -6.86 1.76 -11.17
N MET A 361 -8.07 1.93 -11.74
CA MET A 361 -8.69 1.08 -12.74
C MET A 361 -9.61 1.92 -13.63
N GLY A 362 -10.08 1.34 -14.74
CA GLY A 362 -11.16 1.94 -15.54
C GLY A 362 -12.48 1.97 -14.77
N HIS A 363 -13.30 2.99 -15.00
CA HIS A 363 -14.63 3.06 -14.40
C HIS A 363 -15.50 1.87 -14.90
N PRO A 364 -16.24 1.15 -14.03
CA PRO A 364 -17.00 -0.03 -14.45
C PRO A 364 -18.15 0.20 -15.45
N ILE A 365 -18.49 1.46 -15.75
CA ILE A 365 -19.69 1.86 -16.50
C ILE A 365 -19.30 2.87 -17.57
N GLU A 366 -18.58 3.91 -17.17
CA GLU A 366 -18.14 4.97 -18.05
C GLU A 366 -16.83 4.62 -18.77
N LYS A 367 -16.66 5.09 -20.02
CA LYS A 367 -15.45 4.87 -20.80
C LYS A 367 -14.32 5.85 -20.41
N ARG A 368 -13.90 5.81 -19.15
CA ARG A 368 -12.80 6.63 -18.62
C ARG A 368 -12.10 5.94 -17.45
N ASP A 369 -10.95 6.47 -17.05
CA ASP A 369 -10.30 6.09 -15.80
C ASP A 369 -11.15 6.53 -14.59
N LEU A 370 -11.10 5.75 -13.50
CA LEU A 370 -11.84 6.06 -12.28
C LEU A 370 -11.28 7.32 -11.59
N TYR A 371 -9.97 7.52 -11.67
CA TYR A 371 -9.25 8.64 -11.08
C TYR A 371 -8.44 9.40 -12.13
N ASP A 372 -8.16 10.67 -11.83
CA ASP A 372 -7.14 11.40 -12.56
C ASP A 372 -5.76 10.79 -12.30
N ALA A 373 -5.01 10.61 -13.36
CA ALA A 373 -3.78 9.83 -13.37
C ALA A 373 -2.61 10.48 -12.59
N ASP A 374 -2.70 11.76 -12.28
CA ASP A 374 -1.71 12.49 -11.47
C ASP A 374 -2.13 12.63 -10.00
N HIS A 375 -3.39 12.39 -9.65
CA HIS A 375 -3.89 12.59 -8.29
C HIS A 375 -3.16 11.72 -7.26
N GLY A 376 -2.82 10.48 -7.60
CA GLY A 376 -2.10 9.60 -6.66
C GLY A 376 -0.76 10.19 -6.21
N LYS A 377 0.03 10.75 -7.15
CA LYS A 377 1.31 11.40 -6.82
C LYS A 377 1.11 12.67 -5.99
N LYS A 378 0.14 13.51 -6.38
CA LYS A 378 -0.16 14.78 -5.70
C LYS A 378 -0.63 14.53 -4.27
N VAL A 379 -1.62 13.65 -4.08
CA VAL A 379 -2.17 13.29 -2.77
C VAL A 379 -1.07 12.71 -1.88
N LEU A 380 -0.26 11.79 -2.40
CA LEU A 380 0.80 11.17 -1.61
C LEU A 380 1.84 12.20 -1.09
N SER A 381 2.13 13.25 -1.87
CA SER A 381 3.06 14.31 -1.48
C SER A 381 2.55 15.27 -0.39
N MET A 382 1.25 15.26 -0.11
CA MET A 382 0.59 16.13 0.87
C MET A 382 -0.18 15.36 1.94
N ALA A 383 -0.06 14.02 1.94
CA ALA A 383 -0.81 13.15 2.83
C ALA A 383 -0.28 13.23 4.27
N PRO A 384 -1.16 13.42 5.27
CA PRO A 384 -0.74 13.52 6.66
C PRO A 384 -0.12 12.20 7.14
N GLY A 385 0.98 12.30 7.89
CA GLY A 385 1.73 11.17 8.43
C GLY A 385 2.72 10.51 7.45
N LEU A 386 2.80 10.98 6.20
CA LEU A 386 3.76 10.48 5.19
C LEU A 386 4.91 11.45 4.90
N GLU A 387 5.01 12.56 5.64
CA GLU A 387 5.95 13.67 5.37
C GLU A 387 7.42 13.23 5.43
N ARG A 388 7.69 12.17 6.20
CA ARG A 388 9.02 11.57 6.39
C ARG A 388 9.41 10.56 5.30
N LEU A 389 8.47 10.13 4.46
CA LEU A 389 8.74 9.19 3.37
C LEU A 389 9.14 9.97 2.12
N ASN A 390 10.27 9.63 1.52
CA ASN A 390 10.74 10.29 0.32
C ASN A 390 9.96 9.75 -0.90
N ILE A 391 8.95 10.49 -1.33
CA ILE A 391 8.16 10.15 -2.51
C ILE A 391 8.97 10.46 -3.77
N LEU A 392 9.12 9.45 -4.64
CA LEU A 392 9.81 9.57 -5.92
C LEU A 392 8.78 9.50 -7.06
N PRO A 393 8.22 10.65 -7.48
CA PRO A 393 7.24 10.69 -8.55
C PRO A 393 7.93 10.50 -9.91
N PHE A 394 7.35 9.64 -10.73
CA PHE A 394 7.81 9.43 -12.11
C PHE A 394 6.81 9.92 -13.14
N LYS A 395 7.37 10.37 -14.26
CA LYS A 395 6.62 10.58 -15.50
C LYS A 395 6.24 9.21 -16.09
N VAL A 396 5.29 9.23 -17.03
CA VAL A 396 4.88 8.02 -17.74
C VAL A 396 6.08 7.46 -18.53
N ALA A 397 6.32 6.16 -18.42
CA ALA A 397 7.26 5.45 -19.29
C ALA A 397 6.49 4.77 -20.42
N ALA A 398 6.99 4.91 -21.66
CA ALA A 398 6.42 4.32 -22.86
C ALA A 398 7.54 3.78 -23.77
N TYR A 399 7.18 2.97 -24.76
CA TYR A 399 8.15 2.40 -25.68
C TYR A 399 8.55 3.42 -26.75
N ASP A 400 9.79 3.89 -26.75
CA ASP A 400 10.31 4.82 -27.74
C ASP A 400 10.75 4.04 -28.99
N MET A 401 9.97 4.17 -30.07
CA MET A 401 10.20 3.45 -31.32
C MET A 401 11.49 3.87 -32.02
N THR A 402 12.00 5.07 -31.76
CA THR A 402 13.26 5.56 -32.34
C THR A 402 14.49 4.94 -31.68
N GLN A 403 14.36 4.51 -30.42
CA GLN A 403 15.45 3.94 -29.63
C GLN A 403 15.32 2.43 -29.40
N GLY A 404 14.16 1.84 -29.74
CA GLY A 404 13.91 0.41 -29.53
C GLY A 404 13.87 -0.01 -28.06
N LYS A 405 13.45 0.88 -27.15
CA LYS A 405 13.44 0.62 -25.69
C LYS A 405 12.43 1.48 -24.94
N MET A 406 12.17 1.12 -23.68
CA MET A 406 11.37 1.94 -22.78
C MET A 406 12.11 3.24 -22.39
N ALA A 407 11.41 4.37 -22.46
CA ALA A 407 11.91 5.69 -22.06
C ALA A 407 10.80 6.51 -21.39
N PHE A 408 11.17 7.59 -20.71
CA PHE A 408 10.19 8.56 -20.21
C PHE A 408 9.53 9.29 -21.39
N PHE A 409 8.20 9.36 -21.36
CA PHE A 409 7.41 10.00 -22.40
C PHE A 409 7.76 11.49 -22.54
N ASP A 410 7.93 11.92 -23.79
CA ASP A 410 8.21 13.30 -24.16
C ASP A 410 7.02 13.87 -24.97
N PRO A 411 6.28 14.85 -24.41
CA PRO A 411 5.11 15.43 -25.07
C PRO A 411 5.45 16.26 -26.31
N LEU A 412 6.72 16.57 -26.56
CA LEU A 412 7.16 17.28 -27.76
C LEU A 412 7.30 16.36 -28.98
N ARG A 413 7.36 15.04 -28.77
CA ARG A 413 7.47 14.02 -29.83
C ARG A 413 6.56 12.82 -29.57
N PRO A 414 5.25 13.03 -29.31
CA PRO A 414 4.34 11.97 -28.88
C PRO A 414 4.22 10.81 -29.89
N GLN A 415 4.42 11.09 -31.18
CA GLN A 415 4.38 10.11 -32.26
C GLN A 415 5.48 9.05 -32.18
N ASP A 416 6.58 9.31 -31.46
CA ASP A 416 7.69 8.37 -31.31
C ASP A 416 7.39 7.30 -30.26
N PHE A 417 6.34 7.48 -29.45
CA PHE A 417 6.05 6.63 -28.29
C PHE A 417 4.84 5.72 -28.52
N LEU A 418 5.04 4.43 -28.26
CA LEU A 418 4.00 3.43 -28.24
C LEU A 418 3.56 3.11 -26.81
N PHE A 419 2.26 3.26 -26.55
CA PHE A 419 1.62 2.82 -25.31
C PHE A 419 1.00 1.44 -25.50
N ILE A 420 1.41 0.49 -24.67
CA ILE A 420 0.87 -0.88 -24.66
C ILE A 420 0.11 -1.07 -23.35
N SER A 421 -1.22 -1.02 -23.42
CA SER A 421 -2.09 -1.28 -22.27
C SER A 421 -2.06 -2.76 -21.88
N GLY A 422 -2.49 -3.07 -20.65
CA GLY A 422 -2.66 -4.47 -20.22
C GLY A 422 -3.63 -5.26 -21.12
N THR A 423 -4.67 -4.60 -21.66
CA THR A 423 -5.58 -5.20 -22.65
C THR A 423 -4.84 -5.56 -23.93
N LYS A 424 -4.03 -4.63 -24.47
CA LYS A 424 -3.24 -4.89 -25.68
C LYS A 424 -2.20 -5.99 -25.44
N MET A 425 -1.53 -5.98 -24.28
CA MET A 425 -0.59 -7.02 -23.86
C MET A 425 -1.26 -8.40 -23.83
N ARG A 426 -2.47 -8.49 -23.28
CA ARG A 426 -3.27 -9.72 -23.26
C ARG A 426 -3.63 -10.19 -24.68
N THR A 427 -4.03 -9.27 -25.56
CA THR A 427 -4.33 -9.61 -26.96
C THR A 427 -3.12 -10.16 -27.69
N LEU A 428 -1.95 -9.52 -27.54
CA LEU A 428 -0.70 -9.99 -28.13
C LEU A 428 -0.36 -11.40 -27.66
N ALA A 429 -0.40 -11.64 -26.34
CA ALA A 429 -0.09 -12.95 -25.77
C ALA A 429 -1.05 -14.05 -26.25
N ARG A 430 -2.37 -13.77 -26.32
CA ARG A 430 -3.38 -14.71 -26.83
C ARG A 430 -3.19 -15.05 -28.30
N ASN A 431 -2.69 -14.11 -29.10
CA ASN A 431 -2.41 -14.32 -30.51
C ASN A 431 -1.00 -14.91 -30.77
N LYS A 432 -0.23 -15.17 -29.71
CA LYS A 432 1.19 -15.58 -29.80
C LYS A 432 2.06 -14.57 -30.55
N GLU A 433 1.63 -13.31 -30.55
CA GLU A 433 2.39 -12.16 -31.02
C GLU A 433 3.26 -11.64 -29.87
N SER A 434 4.45 -11.12 -30.18
CA SER A 434 5.28 -10.48 -29.15
C SER A 434 5.09 -8.97 -29.15
N PRO A 435 5.17 -8.30 -27.99
CA PRO A 435 5.35 -6.86 -27.97
C PRO A 435 6.69 -6.50 -28.66
N PRO A 436 6.91 -5.22 -29.00
CA PRO A 436 8.20 -4.79 -29.51
C PRO A 436 9.36 -5.23 -28.61
N ASP A 437 10.48 -5.62 -29.22
CA ASP A 437 11.69 -6.00 -28.50
C ASP A 437 12.09 -4.89 -27.51
N GLY A 438 12.53 -5.25 -26.31
CA GLY A 438 12.83 -4.27 -25.26
C GLY A 438 11.63 -3.70 -24.50
N PHE A 439 10.38 -4.08 -24.81
CA PHE A 439 9.21 -3.74 -23.98
C PHE A 439 9.16 -4.54 -22.66
N MET A 440 9.47 -5.83 -22.71
CA MET A 440 9.56 -6.77 -21.58
C MET A 440 10.65 -7.78 -21.88
N CYS A 441 11.32 -8.34 -20.86
CA CYS A 441 12.30 -9.38 -21.12
C CYS A 441 11.65 -10.64 -21.73
N PRO A 442 12.38 -11.36 -22.60
CA PRO A 442 11.84 -12.55 -23.27
C PRO A 442 11.37 -13.65 -22.29
N GLY A 443 12.11 -13.88 -21.19
CA GLY A 443 11.75 -14.87 -20.18
C GLY A 443 10.44 -14.49 -19.48
N GLY A 444 10.29 -13.22 -19.12
CA GLY A 444 9.06 -12.69 -18.53
C GLY A 444 7.87 -12.74 -19.49
N TRP A 445 8.08 -12.43 -20.78
CA TRP A 445 7.03 -12.50 -21.80
C TRP A 445 6.53 -13.94 -22.01
N LYS A 446 7.45 -14.91 -22.06
CA LYS A 446 7.12 -16.33 -22.22
C LYS A 446 6.17 -16.83 -21.12
N VAL A 447 6.42 -16.45 -19.86
CA VAL A 447 5.53 -16.78 -18.74
C VAL A 447 4.11 -16.24 -18.94
N LEU A 448 3.98 -15.03 -19.50
CA LEU A 448 2.65 -14.47 -19.80
C LEU A 448 1.96 -15.20 -20.95
N VAL A 449 2.69 -15.59 -21.99
CA VAL A 449 2.12 -16.41 -23.07
C VAL A 449 1.62 -17.74 -22.53
N GLU A 450 2.41 -18.43 -21.71
CA GLU A 450 2.00 -19.69 -21.05
C GLU A 450 0.72 -19.52 -20.19
N TYR A 451 0.65 -18.43 -19.42
CA TYR A 451 -0.55 -18.09 -18.66
C TYR A 451 -1.77 -17.89 -19.57
N TYR A 452 -1.65 -17.06 -20.62
CA TYR A 452 -2.80 -16.76 -21.48
C TYR A 452 -3.22 -17.95 -22.36
N ASP A 453 -2.28 -18.82 -22.77
CA ASP A 453 -2.58 -20.09 -23.40
C ASP A 453 -3.39 -21.02 -22.47
N SER A 454 -3.11 -21.02 -21.16
CA SER A 454 -3.88 -21.82 -20.18
C SER A 454 -5.34 -21.37 -19.98
N LEU A 455 -5.68 -20.16 -20.44
CA LEU A 455 -7.05 -19.64 -20.40
C LEU A 455 -7.88 -20.01 -21.63
N VAL A 456 -7.24 -20.48 -22.71
CA VAL A 456 -7.96 -20.88 -23.93
C VAL A 456 -8.59 -22.25 -23.68
N PRO A 457 -9.92 -22.40 -23.77
CA PRO A 457 -10.54 -23.71 -23.59
C PRO A 457 -9.99 -24.68 -24.64
N SER A 458 -9.38 -25.77 -24.20
CA SER A 458 -9.10 -26.92 -25.07
C SER A 458 -10.43 -27.36 -25.69
N GLY A 459 -10.52 -27.38 -27.01
CA GLY A 459 -11.73 -27.74 -27.74
C GLY A 459 -12.38 -29.01 -27.16
N ASN A 460 -13.67 -28.89 -26.86
CA ASN A 460 -14.56 -29.86 -26.21
C ASN A 460 -14.33 -30.13 -24.72
N SER A 461 -15.33 -29.68 -23.94
CA SER A 461 -15.82 -30.18 -22.64
C SER A 461 -15.76 -29.12 -21.53
N LYS A 462 -16.96 -28.79 -21.03
CA LYS A 462 -17.34 -28.16 -19.75
C LYS A 462 -16.47 -27.00 -19.23
N VAL A 463 -17.16 -25.87 -19.01
CA VAL A 463 -16.70 -24.70 -18.24
C VAL A 463 -15.85 -25.16 -17.05
N PRO A 464 -14.56 -24.77 -16.97
CA PRO A 464 -13.76 -25.06 -15.79
C PRO A 464 -14.31 -24.23 -14.61
N GLU A 465 -14.63 -24.90 -13.51
CA GLU A 465 -14.66 -24.27 -12.20
C GLU A 465 -13.32 -23.57 -11.94
N ALA A 466 -13.38 -22.43 -11.26
CA ALA A 466 -12.20 -21.70 -10.83
C ALA A 466 -11.26 -22.66 -10.07
N VAL A 467 -10.10 -22.92 -10.65
CA VAL A 467 -9.04 -23.68 -9.98
C VAL A 467 -8.62 -22.87 -8.76
N ALA A 468 -8.84 -23.45 -7.59
CA ALA A 468 -8.40 -22.91 -6.32
C ALA A 468 -6.89 -22.62 -6.37
N ALA A 469 -6.55 -21.36 -6.06
CA ALA A 469 -5.22 -20.89 -5.73
C ALA A 469 -5.25 -20.25 -4.35
#